data_AF-A0A853AGR6-F1
#
_entry.id   AF-A0A853AGR6-F1
#
_cell.length_a   1.000
_cell.length_b   1.000
_cell.length_c   1.000
_cell.angle_alpha   90.00
_cell.angle_beta   90.00
_cell.angle_gamma   90.00
#
_symmetry.space_group_name_H-M   'P 1'
#
loop_
_entity.id
_entity.type
_entity.pdbx_description
1 polymer ?
#
loop_
_entity_poly.entity_id
_entity_poly.type
_entity_poly.pdbx_seq_one_letter_code
_entity_poly.pdbx_strand_id
1 'polypeptide(L)'
;MGANNELELLITVVVGADDERSARAACRELVQAVGGRIVASGDCSDEEPGCFSVTISRASAETGQHVAGLSRAVRNFLRELGPDYARHRVACEPPTAWTVVDHPELVGALVRGGERMLVEAWAGGTLVFGRTEPVDPDEPPAPPAPVVGERDEQGRPRPRLALVVDVVTDRRAGAEWQARALAGRLSRTTEVVGCSAEPPVVRVSLDLGPAVGEPKEIVLGAVAVLGGGGWSRVTDDGESASARWSAAPLPPSGIAAIEVTARSTVEVVRS
;
A
#
# COMPACT_ATOMS: atom_id res chain seq x y z
N MET A 1 -30.96 1.04 -7.63
CA MET A 1 -30.04 1.69 -6.68
C MET A 1 -28.64 1.49 -7.21
N GLY A 2 -28.08 2.51 -7.88
CA GLY A 2 -26.81 2.40 -8.61
C GLY A 2 -25.62 2.38 -7.66
N ALA A 3 -24.68 1.47 -7.90
CA ALA A 3 -23.41 1.45 -7.18
C ALA A 3 -22.63 2.73 -7.51
N ASN A 4 -22.42 3.59 -6.51
CA ASN A 4 -21.55 4.75 -6.64
C ASN A 4 -20.11 4.26 -6.85
N ASN A 5 -19.63 4.37 -8.09
CA ASN A 5 -18.24 4.09 -8.48
C ASN A 5 -17.31 5.24 -8.05
N GLU A 6 -17.30 5.57 -6.76
CA GLU A 6 -16.43 6.62 -6.20
C GLU A 6 -14.96 6.14 -6.21
N LEU A 7 -14.08 7.02 -6.66
CA LEU A 7 -12.64 6.79 -6.65
C LEU A 7 -12.02 7.42 -5.39
N GLU A 8 -11.11 6.71 -4.75
CA GLU A 8 -10.34 7.22 -3.62
C GLU A 8 -8.93 7.57 -4.08
N LEU A 9 -8.44 8.74 -3.66
CA LEU A 9 -7.05 9.14 -3.82
C LEU A 9 -6.25 8.83 -2.55
N LEU A 10 -5.11 8.16 -2.73
CA LEU A 10 -4.09 8.01 -1.69
C LEU A 10 -2.87 8.83 -2.09
N ILE A 11 -2.40 9.67 -1.17
CA ILE A 11 -1.24 10.53 -1.35
C ILE A 11 -0.23 10.18 -0.28
N THR A 12 0.83 9.48 -0.66
CA THR A 12 1.91 9.09 0.25
C THR A 12 3.10 10.01 0.06
N VAL A 13 3.40 10.81 1.07
CA VAL A 13 4.55 11.72 1.08
C VAL A 13 5.63 11.13 1.96
N VAL A 14 6.87 11.13 1.45
CA VAL A 14 8.05 10.82 2.24
C VAL A 14 8.67 12.13 2.72
N VAL A 15 8.94 12.21 4.01
CA VAL A 15 9.45 13.39 4.68
C VAL A 15 10.63 13.04 5.58
N GLY A 16 11.65 13.90 5.61
CA GLY A 16 12.66 13.88 6.65
C GLY A 16 12.05 14.35 7.97
N ALA A 17 12.06 13.50 9.00
CA ALA A 17 11.49 13.79 10.31
C ALA A 17 12.17 12.98 11.42
N ASP A 18 12.23 13.54 12.63
CA ASP A 18 12.86 12.89 13.79
C ASP A 18 11.97 11.80 14.41
N ASP A 19 10.65 11.92 14.24
CA ASP A 19 9.65 10.98 14.76
C ASP A 19 8.32 11.03 13.97
N GLU A 20 7.44 10.07 14.23
CA GLU A 20 6.13 10.00 13.54
C GLU A 20 5.29 11.28 13.76
N ARG A 21 5.40 11.91 14.93
CA ARG A 21 4.62 13.10 15.29
C ARG A 21 5.03 14.30 14.44
N SER A 22 6.33 14.51 14.26
CA SER A 22 6.90 15.57 13.43
C SER A 22 6.64 15.31 11.95
N ALA A 23 6.69 14.06 11.49
CA ALA A 23 6.29 13.69 10.13
C ALA A 23 4.83 14.05 9.84
N ARG A 24 3.90 13.67 10.72
CA ARG A 24 2.47 14.03 10.57
C ARG A 24 2.24 15.53 10.68
N ALA A 25 3.03 16.24 11.48
CA ALA A 25 2.96 17.69 11.59
C ALA A 25 3.40 18.39 10.30
N ALA A 26 4.46 17.91 9.66
CA ALA A 26 4.95 18.44 8.38
C ALA A 26 3.89 18.37 7.28
N CYS A 27 3.09 17.30 7.25
CA CYS A 27 2.05 17.10 6.24
C CYS A 27 0.73 17.86 6.50
N ARG A 28 0.57 18.58 7.62
CA ARG A 28 -0.73 19.20 7.98
C ARG A 28 -1.22 20.23 6.96
N GLU A 29 -0.32 21.07 6.46
CA GLU A 29 -0.68 22.11 5.48
C GLU A 29 -1.18 21.47 4.17
N LEU A 30 -0.51 20.42 3.71
CA LEU A 30 -0.96 19.65 2.54
C LEU A 30 -2.34 19.01 2.81
N VAL A 31 -2.54 18.39 3.97
CA VAL A 31 -3.83 17.77 4.36
C VAL A 31 -4.97 18.79 4.28
N GLN A 32 -4.76 20.00 4.82
CA GLN A 32 -5.73 21.08 4.77
C GLN A 32 -5.97 21.57 3.34
N ALA A 33 -4.90 21.77 2.56
CA ALA A 33 -4.98 22.27 1.19
C ALA A 33 -5.74 21.31 0.26
N VAL A 34 -5.56 20.00 0.43
CA VAL A 34 -6.20 18.99 -0.44
C VAL A 34 -7.55 18.51 0.10
N GLY A 35 -7.95 18.93 1.30
CA GLY A 35 -9.16 18.43 1.97
C GLY A 35 -9.10 16.92 2.26
N GLY A 36 -7.91 16.42 2.62
CA GLY A 36 -7.68 14.99 2.89
C GLY A 36 -7.67 14.65 4.38
N ARG A 37 -7.33 13.40 4.70
CA ARG A 37 -7.08 12.94 6.07
C ARG A 37 -5.87 12.01 6.12
N ILE A 38 -5.01 12.14 7.14
CA ILE A 38 -3.92 11.19 7.35
C ILE A 38 -4.51 9.85 7.78
N VAL A 39 -4.20 8.79 7.05
CA VAL A 39 -4.70 7.44 7.30
C VAL A 39 -3.62 6.46 7.74
N ALA A 40 -2.36 6.73 7.40
CA ALA A 40 -1.22 5.93 7.85
C ALA A 40 0.04 6.79 7.94
N SER A 41 0.97 6.34 8.78
CA SER A 41 2.35 6.82 8.84
C SER A 41 3.27 5.67 9.24
N GLY A 42 4.48 5.66 8.71
CA GLY A 42 5.44 4.59 8.98
C GLY A 42 6.87 5.07 8.81
N ASP A 43 7.75 4.57 9.67
CA ASP A 43 9.19 4.79 9.60
C ASP A 43 9.77 4.09 8.36
N CYS A 44 10.42 4.87 7.49
CA CYS A 44 11.13 4.39 6.30
C CYS A 44 12.66 4.53 6.45
N SER A 45 13.16 4.70 7.67
CA SER A 45 14.59 4.94 7.95
C SER A 45 15.52 3.81 7.52
N ASP A 46 14.99 2.61 7.31
CA ASP A 46 15.73 1.51 6.68
C ASP A 46 16.17 1.81 5.24
N GLU A 47 15.47 2.73 4.55
CA GLU A 47 15.83 3.19 3.20
C GLU A 47 16.77 4.41 3.25
N GLU A 48 16.45 5.38 4.09
CA GLU A 48 17.21 6.62 4.28
C GLU A 48 17.07 7.10 5.73
N PRO A 49 18.16 7.22 6.51
CA PRO A 49 18.06 7.54 7.94
C PRO A 49 17.27 8.83 8.22
N GLY A 50 16.24 8.75 9.08
CA GLY A 50 15.39 9.89 9.43
C GLY A 50 14.21 10.11 8.47
N CYS A 51 13.84 9.09 7.70
CA CYS A 51 12.73 9.10 6.75
C CYS A 51 11.44 8.61 7.40
N PHE A 52 10.34 9.35 7.21
CA PHE A 52 8.99 8.88 7.50
C PHE A 52 8.09 8.99 6.26
N SER A 53 7.23 7.99 6.07
CA SER A 53 6.14 8.02 5.10
C SER A 53 4.84 8.42 5.79
N VAL A 54 4.05 9.29 5.14
CA VAL A 54 2.73 9.72 5.62
C VAL A 54 1.74 9.58 4.48
N THR A 55 0.69 8.77 4.67
CA THR A 55 -0.36 8.52 3.68
C THR A 55 -1.61 9.31 4.02
N ILE A 56 -2.10 10.07 3.05
CA ILE A 56 -3.30 10.91 3.11
C ILE A 56 -4.36 10.32 2.18
N SER A 57 -5.56 10.09 2.68
CA SER A 57 -6.73 9.72 1.88
C SER A 57 -7.56 10.95 1.54
N ARG A 58 -8.07 11.00 0.31
CA ARG A 58 -8.98 12.03 -0.20
C ARG A 58 -10.01 11.40 -1.13
N ALA A 59 -11.29 11.79 -1.01
CA ALA A 59 -12.29 11.40 -2.00
C ALA A 59 -12.05 12.10 -3.35
N SER A 60 -12.14 11.37 -4.45
CA SER A 60 -12.12 11.96 -5.79
C SER A 60 -13.53 12.35 -6.23
N ALA A 61 -13.65 13.50 -6.89
CA ALA A 61 -14.89 13.86 -7.59
C ALA A 61 -15.08 13.04 -8.88
N GLU A 62 -14.03 12.36 -9.36
CA GLU A 62 -14.11 11.47 -10.51
C GLU A 62 -14.78 10.15 -10.14
N THR A 63 -15.57 9.63 -11.06
CA THR A 63 -16.28 8.36 -10.89
C THR A 63 -15.96 7.40 -12.04
N GLY A 64 -16.05 6.10 -11.75
CA GLY A 64 -15.92 5.04 -12.74
C GLY A 64 -14.63 4.23 -12.61
N GLN A 65 -14.77 2.91 -12.66
CA GLN A 65 -13.67 1.94 -12.52
C GLN A 65 -12.86 1.73 -13.81
N HIS A 66 -13.14 2.48 -14.86
CA HIS A 66 -12.46 2.37 -16.15
C HIS A 66 -11.15 3.17 -16.15
N VAL A 67 -10.15 2.71 -16.91
CA VAL A 67 -8.80 3.30 -17.08
C VAL A 67 -8.81 4.84 -17.16
N ALA A 68 -9.77 5.40 -17.89
CA ALA A 68 -9.90 6.84 -18.09
C ALA A 68 -10.26 7.60 -16.81
N GLY A 69 -11.12 7.05 -15.95
CA GLY A 69 -11.52 7.66 -14.67
C GLY A 69 -10.36 7.68 -13.68
N LEU A 70 -9.70 6.54 -13.50
CA LEU A 70 -8.52 6.41 -12.63
C LEU A 70 -7.38 7.35 -13.06
N SER A 71 -7.04 7.34 -14.34
CA SER A 71 -6.01 8.24 -14.88
C SER A 71 -6.38 9.72 -14.70
N ARG A 72 -7.65 10.07 -14.87
CA ARG A 72 -8.12 11.45 -14.74
C ARG A 72 -8.09 11.93 -13.29
N ALA A 73 -8.46 11.07 -12.34
CA ALA A 73 -8.39 11.38 -10.91
C ALA A 73 -6.96 11.81 -10.51
N VAL A 74 -5.95 11.02 -10.86
CA VAL A 74 -4.54 11.36 -10.58
C VAL A 74 -4.11 12.64 -11.30
N ARG A 75 -4.42 12.77 -12.61
CA ARG A 75 -4.03 13.95 -13.38
C ARG A 75 -4.68 15.24 -12.88
N ASN A 76 -5.94 15.19 -12.46
CA ASN A 76 -6.64 16.35 -11.93
C ASN A 76 -6.03 16.77 -10.59
N PHE A 77 -5.76 15.82 -9.71
CA PHE A 77 -5.05 16.10 -8.46
C PHE A 77 -3.70 16.78 -8.71
N LEU A 78 -2.87 16.24 -9.62
CA LEU A 78 -1.59 16.87 -9.95
C LEU A 78 -1.77 18.30 -10.49
N ARG A 79 -2.80 18.57 -11.30
CA ARG A 79 -3.06 19.93 -11.80
C ARG A 79 -3.48 20.90 -10.71
N GLU A 80 -4.22 20.43 -9.70
CA GLU A 80 -4.61 21.24 -8.54
C GLU A 80 -3.38 21.68 -7.72
N LEU A 81 -2.34 20.85 -7.65
CA LEU A 81 -1.07 21.21 -6.99
C LEU A 81 -0.25 22.23 -7.80
N GLY A 82 -0.39 22.22 -9.13
CA GLY A 82 0.24 23.22 -10.01
C GLY A 82 0.82 22.64 -11.31
N PRO A 83 1.28 23.52 -12.21
CA PRO A 83 1.74 23.12 -13.55
C PRO A 83 2.97 22.21 -13.51
N ASP A 84 3.87 22.41 -12.55
CA ASP A 84 5.08 21.61 -12.40
C ASP A 84 4.81 20.17 -11.96
N TYR A 85 3.68 19.90 -11.29
CA TYR A 85 3.25 18.54 -10.94
C TYR A 85 2.53 17.86 -12.12
N ALA A 86 1.77 18.63 -12.91
CA ALA A 86 0.97 18.11 -14.01
C ALA A 86 1.78 17.45 -15.14
N ARG A 87 3.10 17.67 -15.18
CA ARG A 87 4.02 17.04 -16.16
C ARG A 87 4.36 15.59 -15.84
N HIS A 88 4.10 15.13 -14.62
CA HIS A 88 4.42 13.76 -14.22
C HIS A 88 3.56 12.73 -14.94
N ARG A 89 4.18 11.63 -15.38
CA ARG A 89 3.49 10.57 -16.12
C ARG A 89 2.63 9.76 -15.15
N VAL A 90 1.39 9.54 -15.54
CA VAL A 90 0.45 8.68 -14.82
C VAL A 90 0.44 7.31 -15.48
N ALA A 91 0.82 6.29 -14.72
CA ALA A 91 0.61 4.90 -15.08
C ALA A 91 -0.82 4.51 -14.68
N CYS A 92 -1.49 3.73 -15.51
CA CYS A 92 -2.84 3.27 -15.19
C CYS A 92 -2.98 1.80 -15.51
N GLU A 93 -3.32 1.05 -14.48
CA GLU A 93 -3.51 -0.38 -14.51
C GLU A 93 -4.66 -0.69 -13.54
N PRO A 94 -5.91 -0.76 -14.04
CA PRO A 94 -7.07 -1.04 -13.22
C PRO A 94 -6.83 -2.24 -12.30
N PRO A 95 -7.16 -2.15 -11.00
CA PRO A 95 -8.08 -1.17 -10.40
C PRO A 95 -7.44 0.17 -9.97
N THR A 96 -6.18 0.44 -10.33
CA THR A 96 -5.44 1.64 -9.89
C THR A 96 -4.91 2.50 -11.04
N ALA A 97 -4.67 3.78 -10.75
CA ALA A 97 -3.73 4.60 -11.49
C ALA A 97 -2.82 5.31 -10.52
N TRP A 98 -1.58 5.55 -10.89
CA TRP A 98 -0.61 6.11 -9.98
C TRP A 98 0.47 6.92 -10.68
N THR A 99 1.16 7.74 -9.91
CA THR A 99 2.30 8.53 -10.35
C THR A 99 3.24 8.81 -9.19
N VAL A 100 4.54 8.84 -9.47
CA VAL A 100 5.58 9.23 -8.51
C VAL A 100 6.12 10.60 -8.89
N VAL A 101 6.13 11.50 -7.91
CA VAL A 101 6.82 12.78 -7.96
C VAL A 101 8.12 12.64 -7.16
N ASP A 102 9.18 12.21 -7.84
CA ASP A 102 10.56 12.11 -7.30
C ASP A 102 11.32 13.41 -7.62
N HIS A 103 10.96 14.47 -6.88
CA HIS A 103 11.52 15.82 -7.05
C HIS A 103 11.53 16.55 -5.70
N PRO A 104 12.62 16.44 -4.91
CA PRO A 104 12.67 16.96 -3.54
C PRO A 104 12.37 18.46 -3.44
N GLU A 105 12.81 19.28 -4.40
CA GLU A 105 12.51 20.72 -4.39
C GLU A 105 11.01 20.99 -4.57
N LEU A 106 10.36 20.22 -5.44
CA LEU A 106 8.95 20.37 -5.77
C LEU A 106 8.06 19.82 -4.64
N VAL A 107 8.44 18.69 -4.04
CA VAL A 107 7.71 18.10 -2.91
C VAL A 107 7.97 18.91 -1.64
N GLY A 108 9.20 19.38 -1.44
CA GLY A 108 9.62 20.25 -0.34
C GLY A 108 8.88 21.58 -0.28
N ALA A 109 8.40 22.07 -1.44
CA ALA A 109 7.54 23.25 -1.53
C ALA A 109 6.11 23.02 -1.01
N LEU A 110 5.61 21.77 -1.02
CA LEU A 110 4.29 21.40 -0.48
C LEU A 110 4.37 20.96 0.99
N VAL A 111 5.41 20.22 1.32
CA VAL A 111 5.62 19.62 2.63
C VAL A 111 7.05 19.87 3.00
N ARG A 112 7.28 20.60 4.09
CA ARG A 112 8.63 20.90 4.57
C ARG A 112 9.40 19.59 4.81
N GLY A 113 10.57 19.46 4.20
CA GLY A 113 11.38 18.23 4.28
C GLY A 113 10.84 17.09 3.42
N GLY A 114 9.86 17.35 2.56
CA GLY A 114 9.32 16.37 1.63
C GLY A 114 10.28 16.06 0.49
N GLU A 115 10.50 14.77 0.25
CA GLU A 115 11.50 14.30 -0.71
C GLU A 115 10.84 13.73 -1.98
N ARG A 116 9.78 12.96 -1.78
CA ARG A 116 9.04 12.28 -2.84
C ARG A 116 7.58 12.10 -2.46
N MET A 117 6.71 11.98 -3.46
CA MET A 117 5.27 11.79 -3.27
C MET A 117 4.74 10.76 -4.27
N LEU A 118 4.02 9.74 -3.79
CA LEU A 118 3.16 8.90 -4.63
C LEU A 118 1.73 9.44 -4.55
N VAL A 119 1.07 9.52 -5.70
CA VAL A 119 -0.38 9.70 -5.79
C VAL A 119 -0.99 8.49 -6.47
N GLU A 120 -2.02 7.91 -5.87
CA GLU A 120 -2.77 6.78 -6.40
C GLU A 120 -4.26 7.12 -6.47
N ALA A 121 -4.95 6.59 -7.47
CA ALA A 121 -6.40 6.53 -7.55
C ALA A 121 -6.82 5.06 -7.53
N TRP A 122 -7.81 4.74 -6.70
CA TRP A 122 -8.32 3.38 -6.52
C TRP A 122 -9.82 3.28 -6.85
N ALA A 123 -10.18 2.26 -7.63
CA ALA A 123 -11.56 1.91 -7.94
C ALA A 123 -12.17 1.02 -6.85
N GLY A 124 -13.37 1.38 -6.37
CA GLY A 124 -14.12 0.60 -5.37
C GLY A 124 -14.03 1.17 -3.96
N GLY A 125 -14.12 2.51 -3.84
CA GLY A 125 -13.96 3.28 -2.61
C GLY A 125 -14.39 2.54 -1.34
N THR A 126 -13.52 2.61 -0.32
CA THR A 126 -13.51 1.82 0.95
C THR A 126 -12.55 0.62 0.94
N LEU A 127 -11.33 0.77 0.42
CA LEU A 127 -10.34 -0.32 0.45
C LEU A 127 -9.19 -0.18 1.46
N VAL A 128 -9.01 0.94 2.16
CA VAL A 128 -7.72 1.12 2.87
C VAL A 128 -7.81 1.20 4.38
N PHE A 129 -8.80 1.85 4.97
CA PHE A 129 -9.00 1.78 6.42
C PHE A 129 -10.49 1.96 6.67
N GLY A 130 -11.13 0.95 7.28
CA GLY A 130 -12.57 0.92 7.54
C GLY A 130 -13.06 2.32 7.92
N ARG A 131 -14.14 2.77 7.26
CA ARG A 131 -14.81 4.05 7.45
C ARG A 131 -14.79 4.41 8.94
N THR A 132 -13.78 5.17 9.35
CA THR A 132 -13.78 5.79 10.65
C THR A 132 -14.76 6.92 10.43
N GLU A 133 -15.93 6.82 11.06
CA GLU A 133 -16.76 7.99 11.32
C GLU A 133 -15.85 9.14 11.78
N PRO A 134 -16.21 10.41 11.49
CA PRO A 134 -15.39 11.54 11.92
C PRO A 134 -15.05 11.37 13.39
N VAL A 135 -13.78 11.07 13.67
CA VAL A 135 -13.28 10.93 15.03
C VAL A 135 -13.39 12.32 15.63
N ASP A 136 -14.28 12.43 16.61
CA ASP A 136 -14.37 13.62 17.45
C ASP A 136 -12.96 13.88 18.01
N PRO A 137 -12.38 15.09 17.83
CA PRO A 137 -11.06 15.40 18.36
C PRO A 137 -10.95 15.24 19.89
N ASP A 138 -12.07 15.14 20.60
CA ASP A 138 -12.13 14.82 22.04
C ASP A 138 -12.32 13.32 22.35
N GLU A 139 -12.48 12.45 21.35
CA GLU A 139 -12.56 10.99 21.55
C GLU A 139 -11.14 10.42 21.79
N PRO A 140 -10.89 9.74 22.92
CA PRO A 140 -9.60 9.11 23.17
C PRO A 140 -9.28 8.12 22.04
N PRO A 141 -8.02 8.04 21.58
CA PRO A 141 -7.65 7.19 20.46
C PRO A 141 -8.16 5.77 20.70
N ALA A 142 -8.86 5.20 19.72
CA ALA A 142 -9.29 3.81 19.77
C ALA A 142 -8.08 2.96 20.16
N PRO A 143 -8.23 2.02 21.13
CA PRO A 143 -7.13 1.17 21.53
C PRO A 143 -6.54 0.51 20.28
N PRO A 144 -5.20 0.43 20.18
CA PRO A 144 -4.56 -0.17 19.01
C PRO A 144 -5.18 -1.53 18.75
N ALA A 145 -5.51 -1.81 17.48
CA ALA A 145 -6.03 -3.11 17.08
C ALA A 145 -5.11 -4.19 17.67
N PRO A 146 -5.66 -5.24 18.30
CA PRO A 146 -4.84 -6.24 18.97
C PRO A 146 -3.82 -6.79 17.99
N VAL A 147 -2.54 -6.68 18.34
CA VAL A 147 -1.45 -7.29 17.58
C VAL A 147 -1.74 -8.79 17.57
N VAL A 148 -1.86 -9.38 16.38
CA VAL A 148 -2.06 -10.82 16.25
C VAL A 148 -0.80 -11.49 16.80
N GLY A 149 -0.95 -12.21 17.91
CA GLY A 149 0.16 -12.93 18.52
C GLY A 149 0.60 -14.11 17.65
N GLU A 150 1.85 -14.55 17.82
CA GLU A 150 2.43 -15.72 17.13
C GLU A 150 1.67 -17.03 17.37
N ARG A 151 0.84 -17.09 18.43
CA ARG A 151 0.10 -18.29 18.82
C ARG A 151 -1.41 -18.03 18.90
N ASP A 152 -2.18 -19.08 18.66
CA ASP A 152 -3.62 -19.09 18.86
C ASP A 152 -4.01 -19.23 20.35
N GLU A 153 -5.31 -19.23 20.64
CA GLU A 153 -5.84 -19.38 22.00
C GLU A 153 -5.49 -20.74 22.63
N GLN A 154 -5.11 -21.71 21.80
CA GLN A 154 -4.72 -23.06 22.17
C GLN A 154 -3.20 -23.22 22.26
N GLY A 155 -2.44 -22.14 22.09
CA GLY A 155 -0.98 -22.12 22.13
C GLY A 155 -0.30 -22.71 20.89
N ARG A 156 -1.02 -22.96 19.80
CA ARG A 156 -0.44 -23.45 18.54
C ARG A 156 0.10 -22.28 17.74
N PRO A 157 1.21 -22.46 17.00
CA PRO A 157 1.75 -21.40 16.16
C PRO A 157 0.77 -21.06 15.02
N ARG A 158 0.55 -19.77 14.79
CA ARG A 158 -0.37 -19.28 13.76
C ARG A 158 0.27 -19.34 12.37
N PRO A 159 -0.52 -19.57 11.30
CA PRO A 159 -0.02 -19.44 9.95
C PRO A 159 0.56 -18.04 9.70
N ARG A 160 1.64 -17.96 8.94
CA ARG A 160 2.27 -16.68 8.56
C ARG A 160 1.90 -16.33 7.13
N LEU A 161 1.56 -15.07 6.92
CA LEU A 161 1.25 -14.51 5.62
C LEU A 161 2.51 -13.90 5.02
N ALA A 162 2.77 -14.18 3.75
CA ALA A 162 3.87 -13.64 2.98
C ALA A 162 3.37 -13.03 1.67
N LEU A 163 4.11 -12.03 1.19
CA LEU A 163 3.82 -11.33 -0.06
C LEU A 163 5.09 -11.28 -0.91
N VAL A 164 4.97 -11.61 -2.19
CA VAL A 164 6.02 -11.38 -3.19
C VAL A 164 5.48 -10.42 -4.23
N VAL A 165 6.23 -9.37 -4.53
CA VAL A 165 5.85 -8.33 -5.49
C VAL A 165 6.97 -8.20 -6.53
N ASP A 166 6.63 -8.40 -7.79
CA ASP A 166 7.51 -8.13 -8.92
C ASP A 166 7.20 -6.72 -9.44
N VAL A 167 8.19 -5.83 -9.47
CA VAL A 167 8.04 -4.42 -9.86
C VAL A 167 8.97 -4.09 -11.02
N VAL A 168 8.42 -3.58 -12.12
CA VAL A 168 9.19 -3.04 -13.25
C VAL A 168 9.72 -1.66 -12.86
N THR A 169 11.00 -1.58 -12.53
CA THR A 169 11.70 -0.36 -12.14
C THR A 169 13.20 -0.53 -12.33
N ASP A 170 13.89 0.60 -12.48
CA ASP A 170 15.34 0.69 -12.53
C ASP A 170 16.00 0.77 -11.14
N ARG A 171 15.22 1.01 -10.08
CA ARG A 171 15.73 1.21 -8.71
C ARG A 171 15.09 0.24 -7.72
N ARG A 172 15.95 -0.43 -6.94
CA ARG A 172 15.54 -1.30 -5.82
C ARG A 172 14.62 -0.60 -4.82
N ALA A 173 14.98 0.61 -4.38
CA ALA A 173 14.18 1.37 -3.42
C ALA A 173 12.75 1.64 -3.94
N GLY A 174 12.59 1.91 -5.23
CA GLY A 174 11.27 2.09 -5.84
C GLY A 174 10.41 0.84 -5.81
N ALA A 175 11.02 -0.35 -5.89
CA ALA A 175 10.33 -1.63 -5.80
C ALA A 175 9.93 -1.96 -4.36
N GLU A 176 10.85 -1.82 -3.41
CA GLU A 176 10.59 -2.07 -1.99
C GLU A 176 9.46 -1.18 -1.48
N TRP A 177 9.48 0.09 -1.87
CA TRP A 177 8.47 1.05 -1.52
C TRP A 177 7.07 0.67 -2.04
N GLN A 178 6.96 0.29 -3.32
CA GLN A 178 5.69 -0.19 -3.89
C GLN A 178 5.20 -1.48 -3.21
N ALA A 179 6.12 -2.38 -2.90
CA ALA A 179 5.79 -3.63 -2.22
C ALA A 179 5.33 -3.41 -0.78
N ARG A 180 5.95 -2.48 -0.04
CA ARG A 180 5.50 -2.03 1.29
C ARG A 180 4.12 -1.38 1.24
N ALA A 181 3.85 -0.56 0.23
CA ALA A 181 2.54 0.07 0.04
C ALA A 181 1.41 -0.97 -0.19
N LEU A 182 1.70 -2.07 -0.90
CA LEU A 182 0.77 -3.20 -1.03
C LEU A 182 0.63 -3.97 0.29
N ALA A 183 1.76 -4.29 0.93
CA ALA A 183 1.82 -5.05 2.17
C ALA A 183 1.06 -4.37 3.32
N GLY A 184 1.15 -3.04 3.43
CA GLY A 184 0.44 -2.24 4.44
C GLY A 184 -1.09 -2.38 4.42
N ARG A 185 -1.67 -2.91 3.34
CA ARG A 185 -3.11 -3.21 3.22
C ARG A 185 -3.50 -4.52 3.89
N LEU A 186 -2.56 -5.46 3.91
CA LEU A 186 -2.76 -6.80 4.42
C LEU A 186 -2.34 -6.89 5.89
N SER A 187 -1.26 -6.20 6.24
CA SER A 187 -0.69 -6.26 7.59
C SER A 187 0.01 -4.97 7.99
N ARG A 188 -0.06 -4.67 9.29
CA ARG A 188 0.72 -3.60 9.92
C ARG A 188 2.10 -4.06 10.37
N THR A 189 2.34 -5.38 10.42
CA THR A 189 3.62 -5.99 10.76
C THR A 189 4.25 -6.50 9.47
N THR A 190 4.91 -5.62 8.74
CA THR A 190 5.56 -5.94 7.46
C THR A 190 7.07 -5.87 7.62
N GLU A 191 7.76 -6.94 7.23
CA GLU A 191 9.22 -7.00 7.17
C GLU A 191 9.65 -7.40 5.75
N VAL A 192 10.61 -6.67 5.17
CA VAL A 192 11.20 -7.06 3.88
C VAL A 192 12.25 -8.12 4.14
N VAL A 193 11.95 -9.36 3.75
CA VAL A 193 12.82 -10.53 4.00
C VAL A 193 13.76 -10.83 2.83
N GLY A 194 13.52 -10.24 1.65
CA GLY A 194 14.40 -10.41 0.51
C GLY A 194 14.10 -9.46 -0.64
N CYS A 195 15.13 -9.17 -1.43
CA CYS A 195 15.01 -8.41 -2.67
C CYS A 195 16.01 -8.92 -3.71
N SER A 196 15.56 -9.17 -4.94
CA SER A 196 16.41 -9.56 -6.06
C SER A 196 16.07 -8.74 -7.31
N ALA A 197 17.09 -8.25 -8.01
CA ALA A 197 16.93 -7.45 -9.22
C ALA A 197 17.30 -8.28 -10.46
N GLU A 198 16.32 -8.51 -11.33
CA GLU A 198 16.46 -9.15 -12.63
C GLU A 198 15.87 -8.21 -13.69
N PRO A 199 16.68 -7.29 -14.26
CA PRO A 199 16.18 -6.24 -15.14
C PRO A 199 15.27 -6.78 -16.26
N PRO A 200 14.10 -6.15 -16.50
CA PRO A 200 13.66 -4.85 -15.96
C PRO A 200 12.87 -4.95 -14.63
N VAL A 201 12.86 -6.10 -13.96
CA VAL A 201 12.02 -6.40 -12.79
C VAL A 201 12.87 -6.46 -11.52
N VAL A 202 12.35 -5.89 -10.43
CA VAL A 202 12.85 -6.12 -9.08
C VAL A 202 11.78 -6.88 -8.31
N ARG A 203 12.15 -8.05 -7.79
CA ARG A 203 11.31 -8.88 -6.94
C ARG A 203 11.58 -8.54 -5.48
N VAL A 204 10.53 -8.27 -4.73
CA VAL A 204 10.57 -7.98 -3.29
C VAL A 204 9.74 -9.02 -2.56
N SER A 205 10.32 -9.65 -1.54
CA SER A 205 9.66 -10.63 -0.68
C SER A 205 9.46 -10.04 0.70
N LEU A 206 8.24 -10.13 1.23
CA LEU A 206 7.84 -9.59 2.52
C LEU A 206 7.20 -10.67 3.40
N ASP A 207 7.54 -10.67 4.68
CA ASP A 207 6.79 -11.36 5.74
C ASP A 207 5.79 -10.37 6.33
N LEU A 208 4.52 -10.76 6.34
CA LEU A 208 3.41 -9.96 6.85
C LEU A 208 2.99 -10.40 8.26
N GLY A 209 3.68 -11.39 8.83
CA GLY A 209 3.48 -11.86 10.18
C GLY A 209 2.35 -12.88 10.33
N PRO A 210 1.99 -13.21 11.58
CA PRO A 210 0.96 -14.20 11.89
C PRO A 210 -0.44 -13.71 11.49
N ALA A 211 -1.26 -14.62 10.98
CA ALA A 211 -2.62 -14.37 10.53
C ALA A 211 -3.63 -15.31 11.21
N VAL A 212 -4.90 -14.92 11.21
CA VAL A 212 -6.01 -15.68 11.81
C VAL A 212 -6.70 -16.49 10.71
N GLY A 213 -6.92 -17.78 10.96
CA GLY A 213 -7.65 -18.68 10.06
C GLY A 213 -6.75 -19.72 9.41
N GLU A 214 -7.34 -20.54 8.54
CA GLU A 214 -6.60 -21.54 7.76
C GLU A 214 -5.85 -20.88 6.58
N PRO A 215 -4.73 -21.43 6.09
CA PRO A 215 -3.94 -20.83 5.01
C PRO A 215 -4.77 -20.41 3.80
N LYS A 216 -5.69 -21.26 3.36
CA LYS A 216 -6.58 -20.96 2.22
C LYS A 216 -7.51 -19.78 2.49
N GLU A 217 -8.07 -19.67 3.70
CA GLU A 217 -8.96 -18.57 4.08
C GLU A 217 -8.19 -17.26 4.16
N ILE A 218 -6.97 -17.30 4.71
CA ILE A 218 -6.07 -16.15 4.79
C ILE A 218 -5.76 -15.63 3.38
N VAL A 219 -5.39 -16.50 2.44
CA VAL A 219 -5.10 -16.09 1.05
C VAL A 219 -6.33 -15.54 0.35
N LEU A 220 -7.50 -16.17 0.52
CA LEU A 220 -8.75 -15.66 -0.05
C LEU A 220 -9.10 -14.28 0.48
N GLY A 221 -8.94 -14.05 1.79
CA GLY A 221 -9.13 -12.75 2.42
C GLY A 221 -8.15 -11.69 1.88
N ALA A 222 -6.87 -12.05 1.77
CA ALA A 222 -5.84 -11.16 1.24
C ALA A 222 -6.09 -10.78 -0.24
N VAL A 223 -6.45 -11.75 -1.08
CA VAL A 223 -6.82 -11.51 -2.48
C VAL A 223 -8.04 -10.60 -2.57
N ALA A 224 -9.05 -10.80 -1.71
CA ALA A 224 -10.22 -9.93 -1.67
C ALA A 224 -9.87 -8.48 -1.28
N VAL A 225 -8.95 -8.28 -0.33
CA VAL A 225 -8.46 -6.96 0.09
C VAL A 225 -7.64 -6.28 -1.01
N LEU A 226 -6.74 -7.02 -1.67
CA LEU A 226 -5.95 -6.48 -2.78
C LEU A 226 -6.82 -6.16 -4.00
N GLY A 227 -7.93 -6.88 -4.18
CA GLY A 227 -8.88 -6.69 -5.26
C GLY A 227 -8.30 -7.03 -6.63
N GLY A 228 -9.02 -6.60 -7.67
CA GLY A 228 -8.65 -6.86 -9.07
C GLY A 228 -9.07 -8.24 -9.58
N GLY A 229 -9.22 -8.35 -10.91
CA GLY A 229 -9.45 -9.62 -11.60
C GLY A 229 -8.13 -10.23 -12.12
N GLY A 230 -8.15 -11.50 -12.53
CA GLY A 230 -6.99 -12.16 -13.14
C GLY A 230 -6.06 -12.89 -12.17
N TRP A 231 -6.45 -13.00 -10.89
CA TRP A 231 -5.79 -13.90 -9.95
C TRP A 231 -5.92 -15.36 -10.42
N SER A 232 -4.86 -16.13 -10.18
CA SER A 232 -4.90 -17.58 -10.28
C SER A 232 -5.92 -18.13 -9.30
N ARG A 233 -6.41 -19.36 -9.56
CA ARG A 233 -7.12 -20.10 -8.52
C ARG A 233 -6.17 -20.31 -7.34
N VAL A 234 -6.70 -20.22 -6.13
CA VAL A 234 -5.93 -20.53 -4.92
C VAL A 234 -5.51 -21.99 -4.98
N THR A 235 -4.20 -22.22 -4.99
CA THR A 235 -3.60 -23.53 -4.80
C THR A 235 -3.40 -23.76 -3.32
N ASP A 236 -3.79 -24.93 -2.83
CA ASP A 236 -3.75 -25.31 -1.42
C ASP A 236 -3.25 -26.75 -1.33
N ASP A 237 -2.17 -26.96 -0.59
CA ASP A 237 -1.58 -28.28 -0.33
C ASP A 237 -1.78 -28.75 1.12
N GLY A 238 -2.60 -28.04 1.90
CA GLY A 238 -2.94 -28.35 3.29
C GLY A 238 -1.99 -27.72 4.31
N GLU A 239 -0.74 -27.45 3.95
CA GLU A 239 0.22 -26.74 4.81
C GLU A 239 0.45 -25.30 4.34
N SER A 240 0.18 -25.04 3.07
CA SER A 240 0.30 -23.74 2.46
C SER A 240 -0.80 -23.50 1.45
N ALA A 241 -1.18 -22.23 1.31
CA ALA A 241 -2.01 -21.78 0.22
C ALA A 241 -1.33 -20.61 -0.48
N SER A 242 -1.54 -20.50 -1.78
CA SER A 242 -1.04 -19.36 -2.55
C SER A 242 -1.97 -18.96 -3.69
N ALA A 243 -1.88 -17.68 -4.07
CA ALA A 243 -2.53 -17.12 -5.24
C ALA A 243 -1.61 -16.10 -5.89
N ARG A 244 -1.61 -16.06 -7.22
CA ARG A 244 -0.76 -15.16 -8.00
C ARG A 244 -1.58 -14.35 -8.98
N TRP A 245 -1.29 -13.07 -9.05
CA TRP A 245 -1.72 -12.17 -10.10
C TRP A 245 -0.50 -11.75 -10.92
N SER A 246 -0.67 -11.57 -12.21
CA SER A 246 0.38 -11.05 -13.10
C SER A 246 -0.21 -10.23 -14.23
N ALA A 247 0.40 -9.10 -14.50
CA ALA A 247 0.14 -8.28 -15.66
C ALA A 247 0.54 -9.03 -16.94
N ALA A 248 -0.35 -9.03 -17.93
CA ALA A 248 -0.09 -9.57 -19.26
C ALA A 248 -0.66 -8.60 -20.31
N PRO A 249 0.20 -7.90 -21.09
CA PRO A 249 1.67 -7.99 -21.13
C PRO A 249 2.37 -7.34 -19.91
N LEU A 250 3.69 -7.54 -19.80
CA LEU A 250 4.52 -6.87 -18.79
C LEU A 250 4.39 -5.34 -18.93
N PRO A 251 4.11 -4.60 -17.84
CA PRO A 251 3.95 -3.16 -17.90
C PRO A 251 5.30 -2.46 -18.13
N PRO A 252 5.30 -1.24 -18.69
CA PRO A 252 6.53 -0.47 -18.88
C PRO A 252 7.14 0.04 -17.56
N SER A 253 6.37 0.06 -16.47
CA SER A 253 6.79 0.44 -15.11
C SER A 253 5.71 0.02 -14.10
N GLY A 254 6.10 -0.29 -12.85
CA GLY A 254 5.15 -0.60 -11.76
C GLY A 254 5.00 -2.08 -11.46
N ILE A 255 3.98 -2.44 -10.68
CA ILE A 255 3.75 -3.82 -10.25
C ILE A 255 3.41 -4.72 -11.45
N ALA A 256 4.26 -5.69 -11.75
CA ALA A 256 4.08 -6.69 -12.80
C ALA A 256 3.47 -7.98 -12.30
N ALA A 257 3.69 -8.35 -11.03
CA ALA A 257 3.08 -9.52 -10.43
C ALA A 257 2.98 -9.39 -8.92
N ILE A 258 2.00 -10.07 -8.35
CA ILE A 258 1.79 -10.19 -6.93
C ILE A 258 1.53 -11.66 -6.62
N GLU A 259 2.21 -12.20 -5.62
CA GLU A 259 1.95 -13.53 -5.11
C GLU A 259 1.74 -13.45 -3.61
N VAL A 260 0.58 -13.92 -3.16
CA VAL A 260 0.23 -14.02 -1.75
C VAL A 260 0.35 -15.47 -1.35
N THR A 261 1.03 -15.74 -0.24
CA THR A 261 1.19 -17.09 0.29
C THR A 261 0.90 -17.08 1.78
N ALA A 262 0.10 -18.02 2.28
CA ALA A 262 -0.01 -18.31 3.70
C ALA A 262 0.58 -19.69 3.98
N ARG A 263 1.37 -19.83 5.05
CA ARG A 263 1.97 -21.10 5.45
C ARG A 263 1.71 -21.38 6.92
N SER A 264 1.26 -22.59 7.21
CA SER A 264 1.22 -23.14 8.56
C SER A 264 2.65 -23.25 9.09
N THR A 265 2.88 -22.74 10.29
CA THR A 265 4.15 -22.88 11.00
C THR A 265 4.15 -24.22 11.71
N VAL A 266 4.80 -25.25 11.13
CA VAL A 266 4.93 -26.53 11.82
C VAL A 266 5.97 -26.38 12.93
N GLU A 267 5.56 -26.61 14.17
CA GLU A 267 6.48 -26.68 15.30
C GLU A 267 7.39 -27.90 15.12
N VAL A 268 8.67 -27.68 14.79
CA VAL A 268 9.68 -28.73 14.93
C VAL A 268 9.89 -28.94 16.42
N VAL A 269 9.14 -29.86 17.01
CA VAL A 269 9.40 -30.36 18.36
C VAL A 269 10.78 -31.01 18.33
N ARG A 270 11.80 -30.28 18.77
CA ARG A 270 13.11 -30.87 19.07
C ARG A 270 12.95 -31.68 20.35
N SER A 271 12.79 -33.00 20.18
CA SER A 271 12.92 -34.02 21.23
C SER A 271 14.35 -34.13 21.73
#